data_AF-A0A8W8HXK9-F1
#
_entry.id   AF-A0A8W8HXK9-F1
#
_cell.length_a   1.000
_cell.length_b   1.000
_cell.length_c   1.000
_cell.angle_alpha   90.00
_cell.angle_beta   90.00
_cell.angle_gamma   90.00
#
_symmetry.space_group_name_H-M   'P 1'
#
loop_
_entity.id
_entity.type
_entity.pdbx_description
1 polymer ?
#
loop_
_entity_poly.entity_id
_entity_poly.type
_entity_poly.pdbx_seq_one_letter_code
_entity_poly.pdbx_strand_id
1 'polypeptide(L)'
;MFPPSLPENFNAQEWKGIFVQALENVLHQVHPSLIAKEDALEYIESLIISLLGTLCACQPHSVQDVTERVNKTFPDPIDKWANRDANTALEKGKKNSNIVLPVDKIHQALVKDVLGYKIEYNASLYIVAVLEYIAADILKVRVR
;
A
#
# COMPACT_ATOMS: atom_id res chain seq x y z
N MET A 1 -1.91 7.62 18.70
CA MET A 1 -0.62 6.91 18.77
C MET A 1 -0.13 6.80 17.35
N PHE A 2 0.85 7.63 16.96
CA PHE A 2 1.51 7.55 15.65
C PHE A 2 2.27 6.21 15.55
N PRO A 3 2.50 5.65 14.34
CA PRO A 3 2.69 4.23 14.15
C PRO A 3 3.96 3.70 14.83
N PRO A 4 4.00 2.39 15.15
CA PRO A 4 5.20 1.76 15.67
C PRO A 4 6.35 1.96 14.69
N SER A 5 7.55 2.17 15.24
CA SER A 5 8.81 2.25 14.52
C SER A 5 8.91 1.14 13.47
N LEU A 6 9.35 1.51 12.25
CA LEU A 6 9.61 0.58 11.17
C LEU A 6 10.48 -0.59 11.67
N PRO A 7 10.27 -1.83 11.19
CA PRO A 7 11.14 -2.94 11.54
C PRO A 7 12.61 -2.54 11.31
N GLU A 8 13.51 -2.86 12.24
CA GLU A 8 14.94 -2.46 12.16
C GLU A 8 15.65 -2.96 10.88
N ASN A 9 15.06 -3.95 10.20
CA ASN A 9 15.52 -4.54 8.94
C ASN A 9 14.78 -4.03 7.69
N PHE A 10 13.82 -3.10 7.82
CA PHE A 10 13.07 -2.58 6.67
C PHE A 10 13.87 -1.47 5.97
N ASN A 11 14.56 -1.84 4.90
CA ASN A 11 15.34 -0.89 4.11
C ASN A 11 14.45 -0.09 3.15
N ALA A 12 13.89 1.03 3.63
CA ALA A 12 13.05 1.93 2.84
C ALA A 12 13.76 2.48 1.58
N GLN A 13 15.10 2.49 1.52
CA GLN A 13 15.84 3.00 0.35
C GLN A 13 15.74 2.09 -0.87
N GLU A 14 15.57 0.78 -0.68
CA GLU A 14 15.39 -0.15 -1.82
C GLU A 14 14.00 0.00 -2.49
N TRP A 15 13.06 0.60 -1.76
CA TRP A 15 11.69 0.82 -2.22
C TRP A 15 11.48 2.21 -2.84
N LYS A 16 12.47 3.10 -2.71
CA LYS A 16 12.39 4.47 -3.24
C LYS A 16 12.35 4.44 -4.77
N GLY A 17 11.40 5.16 -5.37
CA GLY A 17 11.16 5.22 -6.81
C GLY A 17 10.28 4.09 -7.35
N ILE A 18 9.93 3.07 -6.56
CA ILE A 18 9.04 1.98 -7.01
C ILE A 18 7.60 2.47 -7.16
N PHE A 19 7.18 3.37 -6.27
CA PHE A 19 5.80 3.82 -6.17
C PHE A 19 5.56 5.13 -6.92
N VAL A 20 6.58 5.98 -7.13
CA VAL A 20 6.42 7.30 -7.78
C VAL A 20 5.60 7.23 -9.08
N GLN A 21 5.98 6.36 -10.02
CA GLN A 21 5.28 6.25 -11.30
C GLN A 21 3.85 5.72 -11.16
N ALA A 22 3.62 4.82 -10.20
CA ALA A 22 2.28 4.31 -9.92
C ALA A 22 1.40 5.36 -9.23
N LEU A 23 1.96 6.16 -8.32
CA LEU A 23 1.29 7.27 -7.65
C LEU A 23 0.90 8.37 -8.65
N GLU A 24 1.74 8.64 -9.63
CA GLU A 24 1.41 9.55 -10.73
C GLU A 24 0.20 9.05 -11.54
N ASN A 25 0.14 7.75 -11.83
CA ASN A 25 -1.01 7.15 -12.52
C ASN A 25 -2.27 7.18 -11.64
N VAL A 26 -2.16 6.89 -10.34
CA VAL A 26 -3.28 7.02 -9.38
C VAL A 26 -3.77 8.48 -9.34
N LEU A 27 -2.86 9.45 -9.33
CA LEU A 27 -3.20 10.87 -9.39
C LEU A 27 -3.98 11.21 -10.67
N HIS A 28 -3.53 10.74 -11.83
CA HIS A 28 -4.26 10.96 -13.08
C HIS A 28 -5.66 10.32 -13.08
N GLN A 29 -5.84 9.18 -12.42
CA GLN A 29 -7.17 8.56 -12.27
C GLN A 29 -8.11 9.39 -11.40
N VAL A 30 -7.60 10.01 -10.33
CA VAL A 30 -8.43 10.81 -9.42
C VAL A 30 -8.62 12.26 -9.89
N HIS A 31 -7.60 12.83 -10.52
CA HIS A 31 -7.53 14.22 -10.97
C HIS A 31 -6.77 14.33 -12.30
N PRO A 32 -7.44 14.13 -13.46
CA PRO A 32 -6.80 14.11 -14.78
C PRO A 32 -6.09 15.41 -15.18
N SER A 33 -6.43 16.53 -14.54
CA SER A 33 -5.88 17.86 -14.82
C SER A 33 -4.78 18.29 -13.85
N LEU A 34 -4.50 17.51 -12.80
CA LEU A 34 -3.56 17.88 -11.75
C LEU A 34 -2.23 17.18 -11.95
N ILE A 35 -1.16 17.98 -12.09
CA ILE A 35 0.21 17.48 -12.17
C ILE A 35 0.83 17.67 -10.78
N ALA A 36 1.15 16.58 -10.09
CA ALA A 36 1.89 16.66 -8.84
C ALA A 36 3.37 16.96 -9.12
N LYS A 37 3.97 17.75 -8.23
CA LYS A 37 5.43 17.91 -8.21
C LYS A 37 6.08 16.59 -7.81
N GLU A 38 7.23 16.28 -8.39
CA GLU A 38 8.02 15.09 -8.08
C GLU A 38 8.29 14.97 -6.56
N ASP A 39 8.73 16.05 -5.90
CA ASP A 39 8.94 16.10 -4.44
C ASP A 39 7.70 15.69 -3.63
N ALA A 40 6.50 16.03 -4.10
CA ALA A 40 5.25 15.67 -3.42
C ALA A 40 4.92 14.18 -3.60
N LEU A 41 5.21 13.62 -4.78
CA LEU A 41 5.06 12.19 -5.05
C LEU A 41 6.08 11.38 -4.24
N GLU A 42 7.34 11.83 -4.15
CA GLU A 42 8.36 11.22 -3.27
C GLU A 42 7.95 11.25 -1.80
N TYR A 43 7.36 12.36 -1.34
CA TYR A 43 6.87 12.44 0.03
C TYR A 43 5.73 11.45 0.27
N ILE A 44 4.76 11.35 -0.65
CA ILE A 44 3.67 10.37 -0.54
C ILE A 44 4.22 8.94 -0.58
N GLU A 45 5.16 8.65 -1.48
CA GLU A 45 5.86 7.36 -1.52
C GLU A 45 6.48 7.02 -0.17
N SER A 46 7.17 7.96 0.48
CA SER A 46 7.77 7.73 1.80
C SER A 46 6.72 7.35 2.87
N LEU A 47 5.52 7.92 2.80
CA LEU A 47 4.39 7.56 3.67
C LEU A 47 3.87 6.15 3.35
N ILE A 48 3.72 5.81 2.06
CA ILE A 48 3.26 4.48 1.62
C ILE A 48 4.26 3.39 2.02
N ILE A 49 5.55 3.64 1.84
CA ILE A 49 6.64 2.76 2.27
C ILE A 49 6.62 2.60 3.80
N SER A 50 6.42 3.69 4.54
CA SER A 50 6.30 3.62 6.00
C SER A 50 5.09 2.80 6.45
N LEU A 51 3.96 2.94 5.75
CA LEU A 51 2.77 2.16 6.01
C LEU A 51 2.99 0.68 5.69
N LEU A 52 3.66 0.37 4.58
CA LEU A 52 4.02 -1.00 4.21
C LEU A 52 4.83 -1.67 5.32
N GLY A 53 5.87 -1.01 5.84
CA GLY A 53 6.64 -1.53 6.96
C GLY A 53 5.79 -1.73 8.22
N THR A 54 4.85 -0.82 8.49
CA THR A 54 3.92 -0.94 9.64
C THR A 54 2.99 -2.14 9.51
N LEU A 55 2.49 -2.44 8.29
CA LEU A 55 1.65 -3.60 8.03
C LEU A 55 2.45 -4.91 8.08
N CYS A 56 3.71 -4.88 7.62
CA CYS A 56 4.58 -6.06 7.58
C CYS A 56 5.28 -6.35 8.92
N ALA A 57 5.29 -5.42 9.87
CA ALA A 57 5.91 -5.60 11.19
C ALA A 57 5.37 -6.82 11.98
N CYS A 58 4.14 -7.24 11.71
CA CYS A 58 3.55 -8.43 12.32
C CYS A 58 3.90 -9.74 11.61
N GLN A 59 4.72 -9.71 10.56
CA GLN A 59 5.04 -10.88 9.73
C GLN A 59 3.76 -11.61 9.28
N PRO A 60 2.91 -10.97 8.46
CA PRO A 60 1.67 -11.58 7.99
C PRO A 60 1.95 -12.79 7.10
N HIS A 61 1.26 -13.91 7.33
CA HIS A 61 1.35 -15.11 6.48
C HIS A 61 0.14 -15.24 5.56
N SER A 62 -1.01 -14.70 5.99
CA SER A 62 -2.30 -14.83 5.32
C SER A 62 -3.01 -13.49 5.15
N VAL A 63 -4.06 -13.48 4.32
CA VAL A 63 -4.95 -12.31 4.17
C VAL A 63 -5.60 -11.91 5.50
N GLN A 64 -5.90 -12.89 6.37
CA GLN A 64 -6.52 -12.63 7.67
C GLN A 64 -5.58 -11.85 8.59
N ASP A 65 -4.30 -12.19 8.62
CA ASP A 65 -3.30 -11.46 9.41
C ASP A 65 -3.21 -10.00 8.99
N VAL A 66 -3.23 -9.76 7.66
CA VAL A 66 -3.21 -8.39 7.11
C VAL A 66 -4.50 -7.65 7.47
N THR A 67 -5.66 -8.29 7.35
CA THR A 67 -6.97 -7.68 7.68
C THR A 67 -7.02 -7.27 9.16
N GLU A 68 -6.58 -8.15 10.07
CA GLU A 68 -6.51 -7.83 11.50
C GLU A 68 -5.54 -6.67 11.76
N ARG A 69 -4.40 -6.64 11.05
CA ARG A 69 -3.44 -5.55 11.16
C ARG A 69 -4.03 -4.22 10.68
N VAL A 70 -4.79 -4.21 9.59
CA VAL A 70 -5.49 -3.02 9.09
C VAL A 70 -6.46 -2.50 10.14
N ASN A 71 -7.27 -3.37 10.75
CA ASN A 71 -8.21 -3.01 11.83
C ASN A 71 -7.52 -2.39 13.05
N LYS A 72 -6.30 -2.81 13.36
CA LYS A 72 -5.51 -2.26 14.48
C LYS A 72 -4.74 -0.99 14.12
N THR A 73 -4.44 -0.79 12.84
CA THR A 73 -3.59 0.31 12.36
C THR A 73 -4.41 1.55 12.01
N PHE A 74 -5.59 1.36 11.41
CA PHE A 74 -6.43 2.45 10.94
C PHE A 74 -7.62 2.70 11.86
N PRO A 75 -8.02 3.96 12.07
CA PRO A 75 -9.23 4.29 12.81
C PRO A 75 -10.50 4.04 11.98
N ASP A 76 -11.63 3.88 12.66
CA ASP A 76 -12.95 3.87 12.02
C ASP A 76 -13.26 5.24 11.37
N PRO A 77 -13.80 5.29 10.14
CA PRO A 77 -14.21 4.17 9.28
C PRO A 77 -13.17 3.74 8.21
N ILE A 78 -11.93 4.24 8.30
CA ILE A 78 -10.88 4.03 7.28
C ILE A 78 -10.52 2.55 7.18
N ASP A 79 -10.40 1.87 8.32
CA ASP A 79 -10.18 0.42 8.40
C ASP A 79 -11.21 -0.37 7.58
N LYS A 80 -12.50 -0.08 7.75
CA LYS A 80 -13.60 -0.76 7.06
C LYS A 80 -13.57 -0.52 5.57
N TRP A 81 -13.32 0.72 5.14
CA TRP A 81 -13.25 1.05 3.72
C TRP A 81 -12.03 0.42 3.05
N ALA A 82 -10.86 0.49 3.68
CA ALA A 82 -9.64 -0.14 3.19
C ALA A 82 -9.81 -1.67 3.06
N ASN A 83 -10.37 -2.32 4.08
CA ASN A 83 -10.63 -3.76 4.02
C ASN A 83 -11.65 -4.14 2.95
N ARG A 84 -12.70 -3.34 2.76
CA ARG A 84 -13.72 -3.59 1.73
C ARG A 84 -13.12 -3.48 0.33
N ASP A 85 -12.32 -2.46 0.09
CA ASP A 85 -11.68 -2.24 -1.21
C ASP A 85 -10.68 -3.37 -1.53
N ALA A 86 -9.85 -3.74 -0.53
CA ALA A 86 -8.90 -4.84 -0.65
C ALA A 86 -9.58 -6.20 -0.89
N ASN A 87 -10.69 -6.50 -0.21
CA ASN A 87 -11.49 -7.70 -0.49
C ASN A 87 -12.08 -7.68 -1.90
N THR A 88 -12.58 -6.53 -2.36
CA THR A 88 -13.09 -6.38 -3.73
C THR A 88 -11.99 -6.66 -4.77
N ALA A 89 -10.76 -6.21 -4.50
CA ALA A 89 -9.62 -6.52 -5.35
C ALA A 89 -9.25 -8.00 -5.37
N LEU A 90 -9.36 -8.70 -4.24
CA LEU A 90 -9.18 -10.15 -4.18
C LEU A 90 -10.23 -10.89 -5.03
N GLU A 91 -11.50 -10.52 -4.92
CA GLU A 91 -12.60 -11.17 -5.65
C GLU A 91 -12.52 -10.95 -7.16
N LYS A 92 -12.15 -9.74 -7.59
CA LYS A 92 -12.01 -9.39 -9.02
C LYS A 92 -10.74 -9.97 -9.65
N GLY A 93 -9.71 -10.21 -8.84
CA GLY A 93 -8.39 -10.64 -9.28
C GLY A 93 -7.63 -9.56 -10.07
N LYS A 94 -6.32 -9.78 -10.25
CA LYS A 94 -5.34 -8.84 -10.84
C LYS A 94 -5.73 -8.20 -12.19
N LYS A 95 -6.59 -8.85 -12.99
CA LYS A 95 -7.00 -8.37 -14.32
C LYS A 95 -8.18 -7.40 -14.30
N ASN A 96 -8.97 -7.37 -13.23
CA ASN A 96 -10.19 -6.57 -13.13
C ASN A 96 -10.20 -5.63 -11.91
N SER A 97 -9.17 -5.68 -11.07
CA SER A 97 -8.93 -4.68 -10.05
C SER A 97 -8.32 -3.43 -10.72
N ASN A 98 -8.83 -2.24 -10.40
CA ASN A 98 -8.25 -0.96 -10.86
C ASN A 98 -6.87 -0.66 -10.24
N ILE A 99 -6.19 -1.70 -9.72
CA ILE A 99 -4.92 -1.59 -9.03
C ILE A 99 -3.85 -1.21 -10.04
N VAL A 100 -3.27 -0.05 -9.81
CA VAL A 100 -2.22 0.56 -10.60
C VAL A 100 -0.84 0.20 -10.03
N LEU A 101 -0.78 -0.06 -8.72
CA LEU A 101 0.44 -0.45 -8.05
C LEU A 101 1.01 -1.77 -8.60
N PRO A 102 2.34 -1.91 -8.74
CA PRO A 102 2.97 -3.08 -9.35
C PRO A 102 2.99 -4.27 -8.39
N VAL A 103 1.86 -4.98 -8.28
CA VAL A 103 1.67 -6.09 -7.32
C VAL A 103 2.78 -7.14 -7.39
N ASP A 104 3.24 -7.53 -8.59
CA ASP A 104 4.30 -8.55 -8.69
C ASP A 104 5.64 -8.06 -8.15
N LYS A 105 6.01 -6.81 -8.43
CA LYS A 105 7.27 -6.23 -7.92
C LYS A 105 7.22 -6.14 -6.41
N ILE A 106 6.09 -5.68 -5.87
CA ILE A 106 5.88 -5.58 -4.42
C ILE A 106 5.87 -6.96 -3.77
N HIS A 107 5.23 -7.96 -4.39
CA HIS A 107 5.24 -9.34 -3.89
C HIS A 107 6.67 -9.92 -3.83
N GLN A 108 7.48 -9.75 -4.88
CA GLN A 108 8.87 -10.21 -4.89
C GLN A 108 9.70 -9.51 -3.81
N ALA A 109 9.57 -8.19 -3.70
CA ALA A 109 10.31 -7.41 -2.70
C ALA A 109 9.83 -7.70 -1.26
N LEU A 110 8.55 -8.03 -1.06
CA LEU A 110 8.04 -8.51 0.24
C LEU A 110 8.69 -9.82 0.65
N VAL A 111 8.76 -10.80 -0.26
CA VAL A 111 9.36 -12.12 0.01
C VAL A 111 10.87 -11.98 0.27
N LYS A 112 11.55 -11.15 -0.52
CA LYS A 112 13.01 -11.07 -0.51
C LYS A 112 13.56 -10.13 0.56
N ASP A 113 12.99 -8.93 0.68
CA ASP A 113 13.63 -7.81 1.36
C ASP A 113 12.90 -7.41 2.66
N VAL A 114 11.67 -7.86 2.89
CA VAL A 114 10.86 -7.48 4.07
C VAL A 114 10.58 -8.64 5.01
N LEU A 115 9.99 -9.72 4.48
CA LEU A 115 9.52 -10.85 5.28
C LEU A 115 10.59 -11.95 5.37
N GLY A 116 11.39 -12.14 4.33
CA GLY A 116 12.38 -13.22 4.27
C GLY A 116 11.77 -14.63 4.18
N TYR A 117 10.45 -14.74 4.01
CA TYR A 117 9.71 -15.98 3.82
C TYR A 117 8.65 -15.83 2.72
N LYS A 118 8.12 -16.96 2.26
CA LYS A 118 7.09 -17.01 1.23
C LYS A 118 5.72 -16.63 1.81
N ILE A 119 5.26 -15.41 1.52
CA ILE A 119 3.88 -14.97 1.76
C ILE A 119 2.96 -15.42 0.60
N GLU A 120 1.68 -15.63 0.88
CA GLU A 120 0.69 -15.91 -0.17
C GLU A 120 0.51 -14.71 -1.13
N TYR A 121 0.32 -15.00 -2.41
CA TYR A 121 0.10 -13.95 -3.42
C TYR A 121 -1.16 -13.11 -3.10
N ASN A 122 -2.23 -13.74 -2.62
CA ASN A 122 -3.45 -13.03 -2.22
C ASN A 122 -3.20 -12.09 -1.04
N ALA A 123 -2.40 -12.49 -0.05
CA ALA A 123 -2.03 -11.60 1.04
C ALA A 123 -1.22 -10.39 0.53
N SER A 124 -0.34 -10.60 -0.45
CA SER A 124 0.39 -9.50 -1.10
C SER A 124 -0.53 -8.57 -1.89
N LEU A 125 -1.47 -9.14 -2.66
CA LEU A 125 -2.48 -8.37 -3.40
C LEU A 125 -3.34 -7.52 -2.43
N TYR A 126 -3.69 -8.09 -1.28
CA TYR A 126 -4.45 -7.38 -0.25
C TYR A 126 -3.68 -6.21 0.33
N ILE A 127 -2.41 -6.41 0.70
CA ILE A 127 -1.52 -5.33 1.18
C ILE A 127 -1.46 -4.21 0.14
N VAL A 128 -1.22 -4.56 -1.12
CA VAL A 128 -1.11 -3.56 -2.20
C VAL A 128 -2.41 -2.79 -2.39
N ALA A 129 -3.56 -3.46 -2.34
CA ALA A 129 -4.86 -2.81 -2.44
C ALA A 129 -5.10 -1.80 -1.29
N VAL A 130 -4.73 -2.16 -0.06
CA VAL A 130 -4.81 -1.24 1.09
C VAL A 130 -3.89 -0.04 0.89
N LEU A 131 -2.65 -0.26 0.44
CA LEU A 131 -1.72 0.84 0.17
C LEU A 131 -2.24 1.79 -0.91
N GLU A 132 -2.83 1.24 -1.98
CA GLU A 132 -3.40 2.05 -3.06
C GLU A 132 -4.59 2.88 -2.57
N TYR A 133 -5.48 2.27 -1.78
CA TYR A 133 -6.63 2.97 -1.23
C TYR A 133 -6.18 4.18 -0.41
N ILE A 134 -5.19 4.01 0.47
CA ILE A 134 -4.65 5.10 1.28
C ILE A 134 -3.93 6.14 0.41
N ALA A 135 -3.16 5.71 -0.60
CA ALA A 135 -2.54 6.62 -1.54
C ALA A 135 -3.56 7.48 -2.28
N ALA A 136 -4.63 6.86 -2.79
CA ALA A 136 -5.71 7.54 -3.48
C ALA A 136 -6.47 8.49 -2.54
N ASP A 137 -6.67 8.13 -1.27
CA ASP A 137 -7.32 9.00 -0.29
C ASP A 137 -6.46 10.24 0.03
N ILE A 138 -5.15 10.06 0.26
CA ILE A 138 -4.19 11.17 0.46
C ILE A 138 -4.18 12.11 -0.76
N LEU A 139 -4.17 11.55 -1.97
CA LEU A 139 -4.18 12.31 -3.22
C LEU A 139 -5.52 13.03 -3.44
N LYS A 140 -6.65 12.44 -3.03
CA LYS A 140 -7.99 13.06 -3.10
C LYS A 140 -8.18 14.20 -2.09
N VAL A 141 -7.68 14.07 -0.86
CA VAL A 141 -7.94 15.02 0.23
C VAL A 141 -7.18 16.35 0.07
N ARG A 142 -6.01 16.35 -0.61
CA ARG A 142 -5.18 17.56 -0.76
C ARG A 142 -5.59 18.49 -1.92
N VAL A 143 -6.73 18.26 -2.56
CA VAL A 143 -7.28 19.12 -3.63
C VAL A 143 -8.64 19.69 -3.19
N ARG A 144 -8.67 20.37 -2.05
CA ARG A 144 -9.78 21.24 -1.62
C ARG A 144 -9.26 22.59 -1.18
#